data_AF-A0A966U3R4-F1
#
_entry.id   AF-A0A966U3R4-F1
#
_cell.length_a   1.000
_cell.length_b   1.000
_cell.length_c   1.000
_cell.angle_alpha   90.00
_cell.angle_beta   90.00
_cell.angle_gamma   90.00
#
_symmetry.space_group_name_H-M   'P 1'
#
loop_
_entity.id
_entity.type
_entity.pdbx_description
1 polymer ?
#
loop_
_entity_poly.entity_id
_entity_poly.type
_entity_poly.pdbx_seq_one_letter_code
_entity_poly.pdbx_strand_id
1 'polypeptide(L)' 'NAAVQNIAAQLFGGEVFIPAPGEYVADGAAKQAAWALAKSVNPPQWRSNNFKNVSAEQSQEIKEVVASYISLISKI' A
#
# COMPACT_ATOMS: atom_id res chain seq x y z
N ASN A 1 -7.72 -5.49 -9.80
CA ASN A 1 -8.38 -4.65 -10.84
C ASN A 1 -7.34 -3.69 -11.38
N ALA A 2 -6.97 -3.81 -12.66
CA ALA A 2 -5.89 -2.99 -13.25
C ALA A 2 -6.24 -1.49 -13.32
N ALA A 3 -7.50 -1.14 -13.57
CA ALA A 3 -7.94 0.25 -13.63
C ALA A 3 -7.76 0.95 -12.27
N VAL A 4 -8.17 0.28 -11.18
CA VAL A 4 -8.01 0.81 -9.81
C VAL A 4 -6.53 1.01 -9.46
N GLN A 5 -5.66 0.07 -9.85
CA GLN A 5 -4.21 0.18 -9.60
C GLN A 5 -3.61 1.40 -10.28
N ASN A 6 -3.98 1.64 -11.55
CA ASN A 6 -3.49 2.79 -12.31
C ASN A 6 -4.04 4.11 -11.77
N ILE A 7 -5.33 4.19 -11.43
CA ILE A 7 -5.92 5.40 -10.83
C ILE A 7 -5.27 5.69 -9.47
N ALA A 8 -5.02 4.66 -8.66
CA ALA A 8 -4.34 4.83 -7.38
C ALA A 8 -2.94 5.43 -7.54
N ALA A 9 -2.14 4.93 -8.49
CA ALA A 9 -0.80 5.47 -8.76
C ALA A 9 -0.85 6.96 -9.17
N GLN A 10 -1.80 7.34 -10.03
CA GLN A 10 -2.00 8.75 -10.41
C GLN A 10 -2.48 9.60 -9.22
N LEU A 11 -3.42 9.09 -8.43
CA LEU A 11 -4.00 9.81 -7.29
C LEU A 11 -2.97 10.07 -6.20
N PHE A 12 -2.13 9.09 -5.87
CA PHE A 12 -1.04 9.25 -4.91
C PHE A 12 0.18 9.98 -5.50
N GLY A 13 0.26 10.14 -6.82
CA GLY A 13 1.36 10.82 -7.50
C GLY A 13 2.70 10.11 -7.33
N GLY A 14 2.69 8.78 -7.24
CA GLY A 14 3.87 7.99 -6.92
C GLY A 14 3.71 6.49 -7.19
N GLU A 15 4.77 5.74 -6.91
CA GLU A 15 4.79 4.29 -7.09
C GLU A 15 3.88 3.57 -6.11
N VAL A 16 3.10 2.60 -6.63
CA VAL A 16 2.23 1.73 -5.85
C VAL A 16 2.77 0.31 -5.92
N PHE A 17 3.19 -0.23 -4.78
CA PHE A 17 3.65 -1.60 -4.63
C PHE A 17 2.51 -2.51 -4.18
N ILE A 18 2.21 -3.52 -4.99
CA ILE A 18 1.12 -4.46 -4.75
C ILE A 18 1.73 -5.82 -4.48
N PRO A 19 1.66 -6.33 -3.24
CA PRO A 19 2.25 -7.61 -2.92
C PRO A 19 1.41 -8.76 -3.48
N ALA A 20 2.05 -9.86 -3.88
CA ALA A 20 1.36 -11.05 -4.38
C ALA A 20 0.44 -11.66 -3.30
N PRO A 21 -0.84 -11.98 -3.58
CA PRO A 21 -1.81 -12.40 -2.57
C PRO A 21 -1.28 -13.39 -1.52
N GLY A 22 -1.61 -13.17 -0.25
CA GLY A 22 -1.14 -13.98 0.87
C GLY A 22 -1.77 -13.59 2.20
N GLU A 23 -1.43 -14.34 3.25
CA GLU A 23 -1.98 -14.24 4.60
C GLU A 23 -1.22 -13.23 5.47
N TYR A 24 -1.11 -11.98 5.03
CA TYR A 24 -0.26 -10.97 5.68
C TYR A 24 -0.58 -10.74 7.17
N VAL A 25 -1.84 -10.92 7.56
CA VAL A 25 -2.26 -10.81 8.96
C VAL A 25 -1.70 -11.96 9.78
N ALA A 26 -1.83 -13.20 9.29
CA ALA A 26 -1.29 -14.37 9.97
C ALA A 26 0.24 -14.36 9.99
N ASP A 27 0.88 -13.99 8.88
CA ASP A 27 2.32 -13.84 8.78
C ASP A 27 2.85 -12.77 9.76
N GLY A 28 2.13 -11.66 9.90
CA GLY A 28 2.43 -10.62 10.88
C GLY A 28 2.36 -11.14 12.32
N ALA A 29 1.29 -11.86 12.66
CA ALA A 29 1.11 -12.46 13.99
C ALA A 29 2.21 -13.49 14.30
N ALA A 30 2.52 -14.37 13.36
CA ALA A 30 3.56 -15.36 13.52
C ALA A 30 4.95 -14.72 13.66
N LYS A 31 5.25 -13.66 12.89
CA LYS A 31 6.51 -12.89 13.01
C LYS A 31 6.63 -12.23 14.39
N GLN A 32 5.55 -11.64 14.91
CA GLN A 32 5.53 -11.04 16.23
C GLN A 32 5.70 -12.08 17.34
N ALA A 33 5.02 -13.23 17.25
CA ALA A 33 5.17 -14.32 18.23
C ALA A 33 6.60 -14.88 18.26
N ALA A 34 7.19 -15.11 17.08
CA ALA A 34 8.58 -15.55 16.96
C ALA A 34 9.56 -14.52 17.54
N TRP A 35 9.31 -13.22 17.30
CA TRP A 35 10.14 -12.16 17.85
C TRP A 35 10.08 -12.10 19.38
N ALA A 36 8.88 -12.14 19.95
CA ALA A 36 8.67 -12.15 21.40
C ALA A 36 9.37 -13.35 22.07
N LEU A 37 9.31 -14.53 21.43
CA LEU A 37 10.00 -15.73 21.91
C LEU A 37 11.53 -15.59 21.85
N ALA A 38 12.06 -15.01 20.77
CA ALA A 38 13.50 -14.85 20.56
C ALA A 38 14.14 -13.82 21.50
N LYS A 39 13.35 -12.86 22.04
CA LYS A 39 13.83 -11.75 22.89
C LYS A 39 14.99 -10.97 22.25
N SER A 40 15.04 -10.93 20.93
CA SER A 40 16.07 -10.24 20.17
C SER A 40 15.76 -8.76 20.04
N VAL A 41 16.80 -7.93 19.84
CA VAL A 41 16.65 -6.49 19.58
C VAL A 41 15.88 -6.23 18.27
N ASN A 42 16.09 -7.07 17.26
CA ASN A 42 15.46 -6.94 15.93
C ASN A 42 14.50 -8.10 15.65
N PRO A 43 13.43 -7.88 14.87
CA PRO A 43 12.52 -8.93 14.45
C PRO A 43 13.19 -9.91 13.49
N PRO A 44 12.70 -11.17 13.42
CA PRO A 44 13.24 -12.17 12.50
C PRO A 44 13.04 -11.73 11.04
N GLN A 45 14.11 -11.90 10.26
CA GLN A 45 14.10 -11.62 8.82
C GLN A 45 13.48 -12.82 8.10
N TRP A 46 12.32 -12.61 7.49
CA TRP A 46 11.66 -13.60 6.64
C TRP A 46 11.79 -13.16 5.19
N ARG A 47 11.74 -14.12 4.25
CA ARG A 47 11.79 -13.82 2.82
C ARG A 47 10.67 -12.85 2.45
N SER A 48 11.02 -11.79 1.74
CA SER A 48 10.07 -10.83 1.19
C SER A 48 9.33 -11.45 0.00
N ASN A 49 8.03 -11.17 -0.09
CA ASN A 49 7.24 -11.55 -1.26
C ASN A 49 7.59 -10.65 -2.44
N ASN A 50 7.36 -11.16 -3.66
CA ASN A 50 7.46 -10.35 -4.87
C ASN A 50 6.34 -9.29 -4.89
N PHE A 51 6.69 -8.07 -5.31
CA PHE A 51 5.75 -6.96 -5.48
C PHE A 51 5.56 -6.67 -6.95
N LYS A 52 4.32 -6.38 -7.35
CA LYS A 52 4.03 -5.67 -8.60
C LYS A 52 4.16 -4.18 -8.33
N ASN A 53 5.04 -3.49 -9.04
CA ASN A 53 5.14 -2.03 -9.03
C ASN A 53 4.24 -1.45 -10.13
N VAL A 54 3.44 -0.43 -9.79
CA VAL A 54 2.65 0.37 -10.70
C VAL A 54 3.02 1.83 -10.49
N SER A 55 3.53 2.48 -11.54
CA SER A 55 3.86 3.90 -11.55
C SER A 55 3.03 4.60 -12.62
N ALA A 56 2.55 5.80 -12.30
CA ALA A 56 1.81 6.64 -13.24
C ALA A 56 1.99 8.12 -12.88
N GLU A 57 2.15 8.95 -13.91
CA GLU A 57 2.20 10.40 -13.76
C GLU A 57 0.82 10.95 -13.37
N GLN A 58 0.81 11.92 -12.45
CA GLN A 58 -0.44 12.54 -12.02
C GLN A 58 -0.94 13.53 -13.08
N SER A 59 -2.04 13.16 -13.75
CA SER A 59 -2.70 14.00 -14.75
C SER A 59 -3.39 15.23 -14.12
N GLN A 60 -3.64 16.25 -14.94
CA GLN A 60 -4.39 17.44 -14.51
C GLN A 60 -5.83 17.09 -14.10
N GLU A 61 -6.47 16.17 -14.83
CA GLU A 61 -7.81 15.67 -14.52
C GLU A 61 -7.88 15.06 -13.12
N ILE A 62 -6.89 14.24 -12.73
CA ILE A 62 -6.85 13.65 -11.39
C ILE A 62 -6.72 14.71 -10.30
N LYS A 63 -5.96 15.79 -10.54
CA LYS A 63 -5.84 16.91 -9.57
C LYS A 63 -7.18 17.59 -9.34
N GLU A 64 -7.96 17.80 -10.40
CA GLU A 64 -9.30 18.39 -10.34
C GLU A 64 -10.30 17.49 -9.62
N VAL A 65 -10.22 16.17 -9.86
CA VAL A 65 -11.03 15.17 -9.13
C VAL A 65 -10.72 15.19 -7.63
N VAL A 66 -9.43 15.20 -7.25
CA VAL A 66 -9.04 15.27 -5.83
C VAL A 66 -9.55 16.57 -5.20
N ALA A 67 -9.39 17.72 -5.87
CA ALA A 67 -9.89 19.00 -5.36
C ALA A 67 -11.42 18.98 -5.14
N SER A 68 -12.17 18.38 -6.08
CA SER A 68 -13.63 18.24 -6.00
C SER A 68 -14.05 17.34 -4.85
N TYR A 69 -13.36 16.21 -4.67
CA TYR A 69 -13.59 15.27 -3.56
C TYR A 69 -13.34 15.92 -2.20
N ILE A 70 -12.22 16.63 -2.04
CA ILE A 70 -11.88 17.35 -0.81
C ILE A 70 -12.95 18.41 -0.49
N SER A 71 -13.42 19.15 -1.49
CA SER A 71 -14.50 20.13 -1.31
C SER A 71 -15.83 19.49 -0.87
N LEU A 72 -16.11 18.26 -1.30
CA LEU A 72 -17.34 17.56 -0.92
C LEU A 72 -17.28 17.10 0.54
N ILE A 73 -16.18 16.47 0.96
CA ILE A 73 -16.04 15.95 2.33
C ILE A 73 -15.92 17.08 3.37
N SER A 74 -15.46 18.26 2.98
CA SER A 74 -15.38 19.42 3.89
C SER A 74 -16.73 20.08 4.18
N LYS A 75 -17.80 19.70 3.45
CA LYS A 75 -19.16 20.21 3.63
C LYS A 75 -20.03 19.31 4.52
N ILE A 76 -19.47 18.16 4.95
CA ILE A 76 -20.07 17.23 5.90
C ILE A 76 -19.64 17.64 7.30
#